data_AF-A0A0K8RR94-F1
#
_entry.id   AF-A0A0K8RR94-F1
#
_cell.length_a   1.000
_cell.length_b   1.000
_cell.length_c   1.000
_cell.angle_alpha   90.00
_cell.angle_beta   90.00
_cell.angle_gamma   90.00
#
_symmetry.space_group_name_H-M   'P 1'
#
loop_
_entity.id
_entity.type
_entity.pdbx_description
1 polymer ?
#
loop_
_entity_poly.entity_id
_entity_poly.type
_entity_poly.pdbx_seq_one_letter_code
_entity_poly.pdbx_strand_id
1 'polypeptide(L)'
;MITGQSVEPPTLLPHGSWIGRPTVGGVCTRDKIGLLHDDGVSFSGAANMAQQIAFLLGAVEPVTSDGSLLSQPGGGSYYYGLNEKGKKAILNHYNKNHKTERGCWKDRPRPIVPKYPVDFLLERLVDICTATHGPSSHECTVVDGQRITAVCRIACCLDGSPKTEALVPDGAACGPDGRICIRGWCIDRIGDYI
;
A
#
# COMPACT_ATOMS: atom_id res chain seq x y z
N MET A 1 -10.91 11.46 -1.06
CA MET A 1 -10.31 12.66 -0.47
C MET A 1 -9.08 12.25 0.30
N ILE A 2 -7.97 12.98 0.13
CA ILE A 2 -6.69 12.73 0.80
C ILE A 2 -6.41 13.94 1.69
N THR A 3 -5.95 13.73 2.93
CA THR A 3 -5.61 14.82 3.85
C THR A 3 -4.33 14.52 4.61
N GLY A 4 -3.48 15.54 4.74
CA GLY A 4 -2.28 15.50 5.60
C GLY A 4 -2.58 15.72 7.08
N GLN A 5 -3.83 16.08 7.42
CA GLN A 5 -4.25 16.14 8.82
C GLN A 5 -4.71 14.77 9.28
N SER A 6 -4.28 14.36 10.47
CA SER A 6 -4.80 13.16 11.12
C SER A 6 -6.32 13.30 11.27
N VAL A 7 -7.04 12.30 10.78
CA VAL A 7 -8.50 12.24 10.85
C VAL A 7 -8.91 11.23 11.91
N GLU A 8 -8.32 11.31 13.09
CA GLU A 8 -8.80 10.53 14.24
C GLU A 8 -10.14 11.11 14.73
N PRO A 9 -11.16 10.29 15.02
CA PRO A 9 -12.29 10.78 15.79
C PRO A 9 -11.79 11.11 17.22
N PRO A 10 -12.09 12.30 17.78
CA PRO A 10 -11.52 12.79 19.05
C PRO A 10 -11.76 11.91 20.29
N THR A 11 -12.57 10.87 20.21
CA THR A 11 -12.86 9.94 21.31
C THR A 11 -13.51 8.67 20.73
N LEU A 12 -13.12 7.47 21.23
CA LEU A 12 -13.79 6.15 21.10
C LEU A 12 -13.25 5.17 20.02
N LEU A 13 -12.34 4.24 20.38
CA LEU A 13 -12.64 2.83 20.74
C LEU A 13 -11.35 1.94 20.75
N PRO A 14 -11.29 0.84 21.54
CA PRO A 14 -10.08 0.04 21.78
C PRO A 14 -9.57 -0.84 20.61
N HIS A 15 -10.11 -0.68 19.40
CA HIS A 15 -9.79 -1.55 18.25
C HIS A 15 -9.73 -0.77 16.93
N GLY A 16 -8.81 0.20 16.84
CA GLY A 16 -8.40 0.90 15.61
C GLY A 16 -9.39 0.82 14.46
N SER A 17 -10.36 1.75 14.40
CA SER A 17 -11.35 1.72 13.32
C SER A 17 -10.77 2.26 12.01
N TRP A 18 -11.32 1.79 10.90
CA TRP A 18 -11.04 2.29 9.56
C TRP A 18 -11.41 3.77 9.45
N ILE A 19 -10.40 4.66 9.45
CA ILE A 19 -10.63 6.10 9.26
C ILE A 19 -11.38 6.31 7.94
N GLY A 20 -12.54 6.96 8.01
CA GLY A 20 -13.29 7.37 6.83
C GLY A 20 -13.81 6.24 5.94
N ARG A 21 -14.11 5.05 6.52
CA ARG A 21 -14.58 3.88 5.78
C ARG A 21 -15.72 4.24 4.80
N PRO A 22 -15.62 3.87 3.50
CA PRO A 22 -16.61 4.24 2.52
C PRO A 22 -17.78 3.26 2.53
N THR A 23 -18.88 3.65 1.87
CA THR A 23 -20.00 2.73 1.62
C THR A 23 -19.51 1.55 0.78
N VAL A 24 -19.61 0.33 1.33
CA VAL A 24 -19.17 -0.88 0.63
C VAL A 24 -20.02 -1.09 -0.64
N GLY A 25 -19.37 -1.23 -1.79
CA GLY A 25 -20.06 -1.30 -3.08
C GLY A 25 -20.63 0.05 -3.57
N GLY A 26 -20.17 1.17 -3.01
CA GLY A 26 -20.64 2.53 -3.34
C GLY A 26 -20.10 3.11 -4.64
N VAL A 27 -19.18 2.43 -5.34
CA VAL A 27 -18.43 2.99 -6.48
C VAL A 27 -19.28 3.60 -7.60
N CYS A 28 -20.46 3.04 -7.91
CA CYS A 28 -21.38 3.60 -8.91
C CYS A 28 -22.62 4.28 -8.30
N THR A 29 -22.54 4.71 -7.05
CA THR A 29 -23.63 5.41 -6.35
C THR A 29 -23.27 6.88 -6.10
N ARG A 30 -24.10 7.57 -5.32
CA ARG A 30 -23.80 8.91 -4.82
C ARG A 30 -22.71 8.89 -3.73
N ASP A 31 -22.50 7.74 -3.10
CA ASP A 31 -21.59 7.55 -1.97
C ASP A 31 -20.23 6.98 -2.38
N LYS A 32 -19.76 7.34 -3.59
CA LYS A 32 -18.50 6.86 -4.19
C LYS A 32 -17.24 7.56 -3.65
N ILE A 33 -17.26 7.90 -2.36
CA ILE A 33 -16.24 8.73 -1.71
C ILE A 33 -15.57 7.91 -0.61
N GLY A 34 -14.24 7.82 -0.67
CA GLY A 34 -13.40 7.36 0.44
C GLY A 34 -12.56 8.53 1.00
N LEU A 35 -12.24 8.47 2.28
CA LEU A 35 -11.38 9.43 2.96
C LEU A 35 -10.15 8.71 3.52
N LEU A 36 -8.98 9.27 3.30
CA LEU A 36 -7.73 8.73 3.83
C LEU A 36 -6.80 9.83 4.32
N HIS A 37 -6.05 9.49 5.36
CA HIS A 37 -4.90 10.24 5.82
C HIS A 37 -3.65 9.77 5.06
N ASP A 38 -2.84 10.71 4.62
CA ASP A 38 -1.53 10.49 4.04
C ASP A 38 -0.53 11.41 4.73
N ASP A 39 0.47 10.84 5.38
CA ASP A 39 1.52 11.61 6.05
C ASP A 39 2.53 12.19 5.07
N GLY A 40 2.51 11.77 3.80
CA GLY A 40 3.47 12.20 2.78
C GLY A 40 4.91 11.73 3.04
N VAL A 41 5.11 10.84 4.01
CA VAL A 41 6.43 10.38 4.47
C VAL A 41 6.56 8.86 4.30
N SER A 42 5.60 8.08 4.81
CA SER A 42 5.74 6.62 4.97
C SER A 42 5.13 5.80 3.81
N PHE A 43 4.64 6.45 2.75
CA PHE A 43 3.83 5.85 1.68
C PHE A 43 2.60 5.06 2.16
N SER A 44 2.26 5.13 3.45
CA SER A 44 1.10 4.44 4.06
C SER A 44 -0.22 4.86 3.42
N GLY A 45 -0.30 6.08 2.89
CA GLY A 45 -1.42 6.58 2.11
C GLY A 45 -1.80 5.67 0.94
N ALA A 46 -0.84 4.98 0.31
CA ALA A 46 -1.11 4.06 -0.80
C ALA A 46 -1.88 2.82 -0.35
N ALA A 47 -1.47 2.21 0.77
CA ALA A 47 -2.16 1.06 1.35
C ALA A 47 -3.57 1.46 1.81
N ASN A 48 -3.70 2.58 2.51
CA ASN A 48 -4.99 3.13 2.92
C ASN A 48 -5.90 3.37 1.71
N MET A 49 -5.38 3.96 0.64
CA MET A 49 -6.13 4.18 -0.60
C MET A 49 -6.61 2.86 -1.22
N ALA A 50 -5.74 1.85 -1.31
CA ALA A 50 -6.10 0.54 -1.85
C ALA A 50 -7.25 -0.10 -1.04
N GLN A 51 -7.24 0.05 0.28
CA GLN A 51 -8.31 -0.44 1.15
C GLN A 51 -9.64 0.29 0.92
N GLN A 52 -9.62 1.63 0.83
CA GLN A 52 -10.80 2.45 0.54
C GLN A 52 -11.41 2.08 -0.82
N ILE A 53 -10.57 1.91 -1.84
CA ILE A 53 -11.01 1.46 -3.17
C ILE A 53 -11.61 0.05 -3.06
N ALA A 54 -10.93 -0.90 -2.41
CA ALA A 54 -11.44 -2.25 -2.27
C ALA A 54 -12.85 -2.29 -1.65
N PHE A 55 -13.11 -1.51 -0.60
CA PHE A 55 -14.45 -1.38 -0.02
C PHE A 55 -15.46 -0.80 -1.02
N LEU A 56 -15.12 0.29 -1.72
CA LEU A 56 -15.97 0.89 -2.75
C LEU A 56 -16.33 -0.11 -3.87
N LEU A 57 -15.40 -1.00 -4.23
CA LEU A 57 -15.60 -2.08 -5.21
C LEU A 57 -16.45 -3.25 -4.66
N GLY A 58 -16.75 -3.27 -3.36
CA GLY A 58 -17.59 -4.28 -2.72
C GLY A 58 -16.83 -5.38 -1.97
N ALA A 59 -15.53 -5.24 -1.74
CA ALA A 59 -14.78 -6.19 -0.93
C ALA A 59 -15.26 -6.18 0.53
N VAL A 60 -15.04 -7.31 1.20
CA VAL A 60 -15.38 -7.51 2.61
C VAL A 60 -14.17 -7.98 3.39
N GLU A 61 -14.14 -7.64 4.67
CA GLU A 61 -13.10 -8.06 5.60
C GLU A 61 -13.13 -9.59 5.81
N PRO A 62 -11.96 -10.21 6.05
CA PRO A 62 -11.90 -11.56 6.61
C PRO A 62 -12.61 -11.62 7.97
N VAL A 63 -13.03 -12.82 8.36
CA VAL A 63 -13.58 -13.07 9.70
C VAL A 63 -12.47 -13.01 10.77
N THR A 64 -11.27 -13.46 10.39
CA THR A 64 -10.07 -13.49 11.24
C THR A 64 -8.92 -12.86 10.49
N SER A 65 -8.10 -12.05 11.15
CA SER A 65 -6.93 -11.44 10.50
C SER A 65 -6.05 -12.51 9.84
N ASP A 66 -5.94 -12.45 8.51
CA ASP A 66 -5.20 -13.38 7.66
C ASP A 66 -4.00 -12.72 6.97
N GLY A 67 -3.72 -11.46 7.33
CA GLY A 67 -2.67 -10.64 6.74
C GLY A 67 -2.95 -10.09 5.36
N SER A 68 -4.13 -10.32 4.78
CA SER A 68 -4.56 -9.72 3.51
C SER A 68 -4.82 -8.22 3.60
N LEU A 69 -5.00 -7.55 2.47
CA LEU A 69 -5.19 -6.09 2.40
C LEU A 69 -6.25 -5.57 3.38
N LEU A 70 -7.35 -6.30 3.60
CA LEU A 70 -8.44 -5.87 4.48
C LEU A 70 -8.40 -6.54 5.86
N SER A 71 -7.29 -7.16 6.24
CA SER A 71 -7.18 -7.86 7.53
C SER A 71 -7.10 -6.91 8.72
N GLN A 72 -6.65 -5.67 8.51
CA GLN A 72 -6.54 -4.63 9.53
C GLN A 72 -6.43 -3.23 8.88
N PRO A 73 -6.77 -2.14 9.60
CA PRO A 73 -6.49 -0.78 9.15
C PRO A 73 -5.00 -0.55 8.86
N GLY A 74 -4.68 0.28 7.86
CA GLY A 74 -3.30 0.59 7.48
C GLY A 74 -2.68 -0.35 6.44
N GLY A 75 -3.29 -1.52 6.21
CA GLY A 75 -2.87 -2.47 5.17
C GLY A 75 -2.81 -3.90 5.68
N GLY A 76 -2.59 -4.84 4.76
CA GLY A 76 -2.30 -6.23 5.12
C GLY A 76 -0.89 -6.37 5.68
N SER A 77 -0.77 -7.10 6.80
CA SER A 77 0.53 -7.35 7.46
C SER A 77 1.41 -8.36 6.71
N TYR A 78 0.80 -9.25 5.91
CA TYR A 78 1.50 -10.32 5.20
C TYR A 78 1.25 -10.36 3.69
N TYR A 79 0.21 -9.71 3.17
CA TYR A 79 -0.11 -9.71 1.74
C TYR A 79 -0.84 -8.40 1.37
N TYR A 80 -0.39 -7.74 0.29
CA TYR A 80 -1.07 -6.53 -0.22
C TYR A 80 -2.33 -6.85 -1.04
N GLY A 81 -2.57 -8.12 -1.35
CA GLY A 81 -3.74 -8.57 -2.09
C GLY A 81 -4.94 -8.82 -1.18
N LEU A 82 -6.13 -8.83 -1.78
CA LEU A 82 -7.35 -9.29 -1.12
C LEU A 82 -7.29 -10.81 -0.89
N ASN A 83 -7.92 -11.27 0.19
CA ASN A 83 -8.21 -12.69 0.35
C ASN A 83 -9.33 -13.16 -0.60
N GLU A 84 -9.54 -14.47 -0.67
CA GLU A 84 -10.53 -15.07 -1.57
C GLU A 84 -11.97 -14.60 -1.31
N LYS A 85 -12.32 -14.37 -0.05
CA LYS A 85 -13.64 -13.85 0.32
C LYS A 85 -13.87 -12.44 -0.24
N GLY A 86 -12.89 -11.55 -0.09
CA GLY A 86 -12.91 -10.19 -0.62
C GLY A 86 -12.96 -10.17 -2.15
N LYS A 87 -12.15 -11.00 -2.81
CA LYS A 87 -12.17 -11.17 -4.28
C LYS A 87 -13.55 -11.61 -4.77
N LYS A 88 -14.13 -12.64 -4.14
CA LYS A 88 -15.46 -13.15 -4.49
C LYS A 88 -16.56 -12.12 -4.26
N ALA A 89 -16.45 -11.31 -3.21
CA ALA A 89 -17.40 -10.24 -2.92
C ALA A 89 -17.38 -9.15 -4.01
N ILE A 90 -16.20 -8.70 -4.44
CA ILE A 90 -16.06 -7.79 -5.59
C ILE A 90 -16.68 -8.39 -6.85
N LEU A 91 -16.34 -9.64 -7.18
CA LEU A 91 -16.86 -10.30 -8.38
C LEU A 91 -18.40 -10.40 -8.36
N ASN A 92 -18.97 -10.75 -7.20
CA ASN A 92 -20.42 -10.79 -7.04
C ASN A 92 -21.05 -9.41 -7.17
N HIS A 93 -20.42 -8.37 -6.61
CA HIS A 93 -20.88 -6.99 -6.72
C HIS A 93 -20.86 -6.52 -8.18
N TYR A 94 -19.76 -6.78 -8.89
CA TYR A 94 -19.64 -6.50 -10.32
C TYR A 94 -20.73 -7.22 -11.13
N ASN A 95 -20.87 -8.54 -10.96
CA ASN A 95 -21.84 -9.34 -11.72
C ASN A 95 -23.28 -8.84 -11.56
N LYS A 96 -23.65 -8.38 -10.36
CA LYS A 96 -24.97 -7.81 -10.08
C LYS A 96 -25.19 -6.43 -10.71
N ASN A 97 -24.16 -5.59 -10.79
CA ASN A 97 -24.32 -4.16 -11.07
C ASN A 97 -23.82 -3.72 -12.46
N HIS A 98 -22.88 -4.44 -13.08
CA HIS A 98 -22.19 -3.96 -14.30
C HIS A 98 -23.09 -3.79 -15.53
N LYS A 99 -24.19 -4.54 -15.63
CA LYS A 99 -25.16 -4.44 -16.73
C LYS A 99 -26.28 -3.44 -16.46
N THR A 100 -26.42 -2.93 -15.24
CA THR A 100 -27.48 -1.99 -14.88
C THR A 100 -27.28 -0.64 -15.57
N GLU A 101 -28.35 0.14 -15.74
CA GLU A 101 -28.26 1.51 -16.27
C GLU A 101 -27.40 2.42 -15.39
N ARG A 102 -27.28 2.10 -14.09
CA ARG A 102 -26.40 2.80 -13.14
C ARG A 102 -24.95 2.30 -13.17
N GLY A 103 -24.62 1.32 -14.01
CA GLY A 103 -23.28 0.74 -14.10
C GLY A 103 -22.28 1.74 -14.68
N CYS A 104 -21.23 2.04 -13.92
CA CYS A 104 -20.18 3.00 -14.27
C CYS A 104 -18.86 2.35 -14.72
N TRP A 105 -18.90 1.07 -15.10
CA TRP A 105 -17.73 0.22 -15.36
C TRP A 105 -17.40 0.04 -16.84
N LYS A 106 -18.21 0.62 -17.74
CA LYS A 106 -18.16 0.35 -19.18
C LYS A 106 -17.13 1.20 -19.91
N ASP A 107 -16.66 2.27 -19.27
CA ASP A 107 -15.71 3.19 -19.87
C ASP A 107 -14.30 2.59 -19.83
N ARG A 108 -13.58 2.73 -20.94
CA ARG A 108 -12.16 2.38 -21.00
C ARG A 108 -11.35 3.62 -20.62
N PRO A 109 -10.67 3.64 -19.46
CA PRO A 109 -9.81 4.76 -19.12
C PRO A 109 -8.63 4.82 -20.10
N ARG A 110 -8.06 6.03 -20.26
CA ARG A 110 -6.79 6.18 -20.99
C ARG A 110 -5.70 5.42 -20.23
N PRO A 111 -4.80 4.71 -20.94
CA PRO A 111 -3.66 4.08 -20.29
C PRO A 111 -2.86 5.11 -19.49
N ILE A 112 -2.50 4.74 -18.27
CA ILE A 112 -1.58 5.50 -17.43
C ILE A 112 -0.26 4.73 -17.47
N VAL A 113 0.86 5.41 -17.72
CA VAL A 113 2.19 4.81 -17.59
C VAL A 113 2.45 4.65 -16.09
N PRO A 114 2.55 3.42 -15.56
CA PRO A 114 2.79 3.22 -14.15
C PRO A 114 4.20 3.73 -13.80
N LYS A 115 4.29 4.47 -12.69
CA LYS A 115 5.56 4.84 -12.06
C LYS A 115 5.73 4.01 -10.79
N TYR A 116 6.95 3.61 -10.51
CA TYR A 116 7.25 2.88 -9.28
C TYR A 116 7.54 3.86 -8.13
N PRO A 117 7.27 3.47 -6.87
CA PRO A 117 7.66 4.27 -5.71
C PRO A 117 9.16 4.63 -5.68
N VAL A 118 10.02 3.75 -6.18
CA VAL A 118 11.47 4.05 -6.27
C VAL A 118 11.77 5.30 -7.11
N ASP A 119 11.01 5.54 -8.19
CA ASP A 119 11.26 6.68 -9.08
C ASP A 119 11.10 8.00 -8.32
N PHE A 120 10.10 8.07 -7.43
CA PHE A 120 9.87 9.24 -6.58
C PHE A 120 10.99 9.45 -5.56
N LEU A 121 11.46 8.37 -4.91
CA LEU A 121 12.47 8.46 -3.87
C LEU A 121 13.85 8.83 -4.42
N LEU A 122 14.20 8.30 -5.61
CA LEU A 122 15.42 8.68 -6.32
C LEU A 122 15.40 10.15 -6.75
N GLU A 123 14.26 10.63 -7.29
CA GLU A 123 14.09 12.04 -7.67
C GLU A 123 14.23 13.02 -6.47
N ARG A 124 13.90 12.57 -5.26
CA ARG A 124 13.86 13.41 -4.05
C ARG A 124 15.03 13.23 -3.09
N LEU A 125 15.95 12.30 -3.36
CA LEU A 125 17.11 11.97 -2.50
C LEU A 125 16.70 11.71 -1.03
N VAL A 126 15.60 11.00 -0.83
CA VAL A 126 15.06 10.70 0.51
C VAL A 126 15.71 9.44 1.07
N ASP A 127 16.19 9.52 2.33
CA ASP A 127 16.66 8.35 3.07
C ASP A 127 15.48 7.40 3.39
N ILE A 128 15.61 6.14 3.01
CA ILE A 128 14.54 5.13 3.12
C ILE A 128 14.21 4.86 4.60
N CYS A 129 15.20 4.87 5.49
CA CYS A 129 14.99 4.65 6.92
C CYS A 129 14.27 5.85 7.55
N THR A 130 14.64 7.07 7.18
CA THR A 130 13.94 8.29 7.58
C THR A 130 12.49 8.29 7.10
N ALA A 131 12.24 7.88 5.86
CA ALA A 131 10.87 7.78 5.32
C ALA A 131 10.05 6.69 6.01
N THR A 132 10.67 5.57 6.37
CA THR A 132 9.95 4.42 6.95
C THR A 132 9.70 4.59 8.45
N HIS A 133 10.70 5.05 9.20
CA HIS A 133 10.72 5.05 10.67
C HIS A 133 10.77 6.45 11.28
N GLY A 134 10.86 7.50 10.46
CA GLY A 134 10.89 8.89 10.89
C GLY A 134 12.29 9.51 11.00
N PRO A 135 12.38 10.82 11.29
CA PRO A 135 13.59 11.63 11.16
C PRO A 135 14.77 11.23 12.04
N SER A 136 14.54 10.44 13.09
CA SER A 136 15.60 9.91 13.96
C SER A 136 16.26 8.66 13.40
N SER A 137 15.71 8.04 12.36
CA SER A 137 16.24 6.83 11.75
C SER A 137 16.99 7.12 10.46
N HIS A 138 18.14 6.47 10.29
CA HIS A 138 19.01 6.62 9.12
C HIS A 138 19.50 5.24 8.66
N GLU A 139 19.90 5.13 7.40
CA GLU A 139 20.55 3.92 6.92
C GLU A 139 21.86 3.67 7.68
N CYS A 140 22.05 2.45 8.19
CA CYS A 140 23.26 2.09 8.93
C CYS A 140 24.50 2.22 8.02
N THR A 141 25.56 2.88 8.52
CA THR A 141 26.86 2.94 7.83
C THR A 141 27.45 1.53 7.68
N VAL A 142 27.94 1.25 6.47
CA VAL A 142 28.64 0.02 6.08
C VAL A 142 29.80 -0.28 7.04
N VAL A 143 29.78 -1.42 7.74
CA VAL A 143 30.95 -1.96 8.46
C VAL A 143 31.62 -2.98 7.52
N ASP A 144 32.94 -2.86 7.32
CA ASP A 144 33.77 -3.73 6.46
C ASP A 144 33.47 -3.71 4.95
N GLY A 145 33.03 -2.58 4.40
CA GLY A 145 32.86 -2.41 2.95
C GLY A 145 31.72 -3.22 2.31
N GLN A 146 30.99 -4.03 3.09
CA GLN A 146 29.77 -4.73 2.68
C GLN A 146 28.54 -4.09 3.32
N ARG A 147 27.66 -3.54 2.48
CA ARG A 147 26.31 -3.11 2.89
C ARG A 147 25.61 -4.32 3.52
N ILE A 148 25.33 -4.27 4.83
CA ILE A 148 24.56 -5.32 5.55
C ILE A 148 23.10 -5.15 5.17
N THR A 149 22.75 -5.48 3.93
CA THR A 149 21.42 -5.27 3.38
C THR A 149 21.20 -6.37 2.35
N ALA A 150 20.22 -7.27 2.59
CA ALA A 150 19.68 -8.04 1.47
C ALA A 150 19.23 -7.03 0.41
N VAL A 151 19.41 -7.29 -0.89
CA VAL A 151 19.38 -6.22 -1.91
C VAL A 151 18.09 -5.38 -1.90
N CYS A 152 16.98 -5.94 -1.40
CA CYS A 152 15.70 -5.27 -1.26
C CYS A 152 15.28 -4.91 0.19
N ARG A 153 16.17 -5.02 1.17
CA ARG A 153 15.93 -4.74 2.58
C ARG A 153 17.15 -4.08 3.19
N ILE A 154 16.98 -2.92 3.80
CA ILE A 154 18.08 -2.18 4.42
C ILE A 154 17.99 -2.19 5.93
N ALA A 155 19.16 -2.18 6.59
CA ALA A 155 19.26 -1.99 8.02
C ALA A 155 19.16 -0.50 8.36
N CYS A 156 18.25 -0.16 9.26
CA CYS A 156 18.02 1.16 9.79
C CYS A 156 18.54 1.26 11.20
N CYS A 157 19.29 2.32 11.45
CA CYS A 157 19.93 2.63 12.71
C CYS A 157 19.23 3.83 13.36
N LEU A 158 19.15 3.76 14.68
CA LEU A 158 18.71 4.80 15.60
C LEU A 158 19.82 4.85 16.65
N ASP A 159 20.35 6.03 16.97
CA ASP A 159 21.49 6.14 17.88
C ASP A 159 21.21 5.39 19.20
N GLY A 160 21.96 4.30 19.44
CA GLY A 160 21.86 3.47 20.65
C GLY A 160 20.67 2.48 20.72
N SER A 161 19.89 2.28 19.65
CA SER A 161 18.71 1.39 19.63
C SER A 161 18.94 0.11 18.79
N PRO A 162 18.08 -0.92 18.93
CA PRO A 162 18.13 -2.11 18.07
C PRO A 162 17.99 -1.75 16.59
N LYS A 163 18.77 -2.42 15.73
CA LYS A 163 18.65 -2.29 14.27
C LYS A 163 17.24 -2.71 13.83
N THR A 164 16.55 -1.84 13.09
CA THR A 164 15.29 -2.17 12.42
C THR A 164 15.53 -2.40 10.94
N GLU A 165 14.60 -3.04 10.25
CA GLU A 165 14.67 -3.22 8.80
C GLU A 165 13.67 -2.26 8.12
N ALA A 166 14.07 -1.68 7.00
CA ALA A 166 13.15 -1.04 6.06
C ALA A 166 13.18 -1.77 4.72
N LEU A 167 12.03 -1.82 4.07
CA LEU A 167 11.92 -2.41 2.73
C LEU A 167 12.42 -1.39 1.71
N VAL A 168 13.27 -1.84 0.79
CA VAL A 168 13.60 -1.05 -0.39
C VAL A 168 12.32 -0.89 -1.21
N PRO A 169 12.01 0.33 -1.70
CA PRO A 169 10.81 0.62 -2.44
C PRO A 169 10.61 -0.27 -3.67
N ASP A 170 9.36 -0.60 -3.96
CA ASP A 170 9.00 -1.37 -5.13
C ASP A 170 9.52 -0.70 -6.42
N GLY A 171 10.04 -1.50 -7.33
CA GLY A 171 10.63 -1.06 -8.60
C GLY A 171 12.15 -0.83 -8.57
N ALA A 172 12.78 -0.78 -7.39
CA ALA A 172 14.23 -0.58 -7.30
C ALA A 172 15.00 -1.74 -7.93
N ALA A 173 16.03 -1.45 -8.72
CA ALA A 173 16.86 -2.49 -9.31
C ALA A 173 17.60 -3.29 -8.21
N CYS A 174 17.58 -4.62 -8.30
CA CYS A 174 18.14 -5.50 -7.26
C CYS A 174 19.04 -6.62 -7.78
N GLY A 175 19.26 -6.70 -9.09
CA GLY A 175 20.15 -7.69 -9.67
C GLY A 175 20.31 -7.48 -11.17
N PRO A 176 21.17 -8.30 -11.81
CA PRO A 176 21.26 -8.36 -13.26
C PRO A 176 19.92 -8.77 -13.89
N ASP A 177 19.78 -8.48 -15.19
CA ASP A 177 18.65 -8.85 -16.05
C ASP A 177 17.33 -8.11 -15.74
N GLY A 178 17.42 -6.91 -15.17
CA GLY A 178 16.26 -6.05 -14.93
C GLY A 178 15.38 -6.50 -13.75
N ARG A 179 15.92 -7.32 -12.85
CA ARG A 179 15.27 -7.71 -11.59
C ARG A 179 15.01 -6.51 -10.70
N ILE A 180 13.83 -6.51 -10.08
CA ILE A 180 13.37 -5.40 -9.25
C ILE A 180 12.93 -5.87 -7.86
N CYS A 181 13.04 -4.96 -6.89
CA CYS A 181 12.47 -5.13 -5.58
C CYS A 181 10.96 -5.05 -5.66
N ILE A 182 10.28 -6.05 -5.09
CA ILE A 182 8.86 -6.02 -4.79
C ILE A 182 8.69 -6.60 -3.40
N ARG A 183 8.15 -5.81 -2.46
CA ARG A 183 7.94 -6.21 -1.06
C ARG A 183 9.21 -6.68 -0.36
N GLY A 184 10.32 -6.03 -0.63
CA GLY A 184 11.61 -6.42 -0.06
C GLY A 184 12.14 -7.78 -0.54
N TRP A 185 11.61 -8.31 -1.65
CA TRP A 185 12.15 -9.47 -2.36
C TRP A 185 12.68 -9.03 -3.72
N CYS A 186 13.84 -9.54 -4.11
CA CYS A 186 14.38 -9.34 -5.45
C CYS A 186 13.77 -10.37 -6.38
N ILE A 187 12.92 -9.92 -7.31
CA ILE A 187 12.21 -10.81 -8.23
C ILE A 187 12.52 -10.44 -9.67
N ASP A 188 12.36 -11.42 -10.57
CA ASP A 188 12.32 -11.15 -12.01
C ASP A 188 11.21 -10.15 -12.30
N ARG A 189 11.50 -9.20 -13.19
CA ARG A 189 10.47 -8.30 -13.71
C ARG A 189 9.42 -9.22 -14.31
N ILE A 190 8.27 -9.37 -13.63
CA ILE A 190 7.15 -10.11 -14.18
C ILE A 190 6.86 -9.42 -15.51
N GLY A 191 7.15 -10.14 -16.59
CA GLY A 191 7.23 -9.58 -17.93
C GLY A 191 5.96 -8.80 -18.28
N ASP A 192 6.14 -7.91 -19.24
CA ASP A 192 5.14 -7.12 -19.94
C ASP A 192 3.98 -7.98 -20.52
N TYR A 193 3.19 -8.61 -19.66
CA TYR A 193 1.93 -9.28 -19.98
C TYR A 193 0.79 -8.36 -19.53
N ILE A 194 0.68 -7.22 -20.22
CA ILE A 194 -0.57 -6.47 -20.37
C ILE A 194 -1.06 -6.71 -21.79
#